data_AF-A0A8C6XPT9-F1
#
_entry.id   AF-A0A8C6XPT9-F1
#
_cell.length_a   1.000
_cell.length_b   1.000
_cell.length_c   1.000
_cell.angle_alpha   90.00
_cell.angle_beta   90.00
_cell.angle_gamma   90.00
#
_symmetry.space_group_name_H-M   'P 1'
#
loop_
_entity.id
_entity.type
_entity.pdbx_description
1 polymer ?
#
loop_
_entity_poly.entity_id
_entity_poly.type
_entity_poly.pdbx_seq_one_letter_code
_entity_poly.pdbx_strand_id
1 'polypeptide(L)'
;LLPRLTSSSLFPHLQGEESKPLLPPASSPPNKSMNGMESCCTLPLAYLVLLPFRSNIIDVSAADQQQMEQHEYMDRARQYSTRLAVLSSSLTHWKKLPLLPSLTNQPHQVLASDPVPFADLQQQRATPTPCQTDDVP
;
A
#
# COMPACT_ATOMS: atom_id res chain seq x y z
N LEU A 1 -33.98 31.62 -7.57
CA LEU A 1 -33.94 31.93 -6.12
C LEU A 1 -33.28 30.76 -5.38
N LEU A 2 -31.95 30.84 -5.22
CA LEU A 2 -31.18 30.24 -4.12
C LEU A 2 -29.81 30.96 -4.13
N PRO A 3 -29.34 31.55 -3.02
CA PRO A 3 -28.25 32.52 -3.07
C PRO A 3 -26.87 31.85 -3.11
N ARG A 4 -25.99 32.47 -3.90
CA ARG A 4 -24.53 32.37 -3.80
C ARG A 4 -24.08 32.84 -2.41
N LEU A 5 -23.23 32.07 -1.74
CA LEU A 5 -22.35 32.61 -0.70
C LEU A 5 -20.92 32.56 -1.22
N THR A 6 -20.47 33.71 -1.68
CA THR A 6 -19.06 34.01 -1.93
C THR A 6 -18.44 34.61 -0.69
N SER A 7 -17.16 34.32 -0.49
CA SER A 7 -16.16 35.17 0.16
C SER A 7 -16.24 35.33 1.67
N SER A 8 -15.22 34.79 2.34
CA SER A 8 -14.54 35.46 3.45
C SER A 8 -13.15 34.84 3.60
N SER A 9 -12.20 35.41 2.86
CA SER A 9 -10.81 35.48 3.31
C SER A 9 -10.79 36.12 4.69
N LEU A 10 -10.11 35.50 5.66
CA LEU A 10 -9.26 36.18 6.65
C LEU A 10 -8.71 35.15 7.65
N PHE A 11 -7.45 34.78 7.47
CA PHE A 11 -6.59 34.56 8.63
C PHE A 11 -6.31 35.94 9.25
N PRO A 12 -6.24 36.00 10.58
CA PRO A 12 -4.99 36.48 11.13
C PRO A 12 -4.44 35.57 12.23
N HIS A 13 -3.15 35.33 12.08
CA HIS A 13 -2.14 35.06 13.10
C HIS A 13 -2.32 35.95 14.36
N LEU A 14 -2.25 35.38 15.57
CA LEU A 14 -1.26 35.75 16.60
C LEU A 14 -1.41 34.97 17.92
N GLN A 15 -0.22 34.74 18.48
CA GLN A 15 0.25 34.23 19.75
C GLN A 15 -0.20 35.05 20.97
N GLY A 16 -0.36 34.43 22.16
CA GLY A 16 -0.48 35.18 23.42
C GLY A 16 -1.12 34.44 24.61
N GLU A 17 -0.26 34.00 25.54
CA GLU A 17 -0.34 34.09 27.02
C GLU A 17 -1.55 33.58 27.84
N GLU A 18 -1.20 32.79 28.88
CA GLU A 18 -1.74 32.75 30.26
C GLU A 18 -3.26 32.46 30.43
N SER A 19 -3.68 31.36 31.09
CA SER A 19 -3.94 31.42 32.53
C SER A 19 -4.18 30.03 33.15
N LYS A 20 -3.63 29.85 34.35
CA LYS A 20 -3.72 28.72 35.30
C LYS A 20 -5.17 28.58 35.85
N PRO A 21 -5.63 27.37 36.23
CA PRO A 21 -5.80 27.10 37.67
C PRO A 21 -5.50 25.65 38.17
N LEU A 22 -4.79 25.65 39.30
CA LEU A 22 -4.65 24.75 40.46
C LEU A 22 -5.46 23.43 40.55
N LEU A 23 -4.76 22.28 40.75
CA LEU A 23 -5.00 21.26 41.80
C LEU A 23 -3.71 20.42 42.07
N PRO A 24 -3.39 19.99 43.32
CA PRO A 24 -2.17 19.23 43.67
C PRO A 24 -2.47 17.72 43.94
N PRO A 25 -1.55 16.91 44.53
CA PRO A 25 -0.75 15.86 43.88
C PRO A 25 -1.16 14.41 44.26
N ALA A 26 -0.67 13.39 43.56
CA ALA A 26 -0.74 12.01 44.07
C ALA A 26 0.50 11.15 43.72
N SER A 27 1.27 10.85 44.79
CA SER A 27 1.84 9.54 45.14
C SER A 27 2.78 8.80 44.17
N SER A 28 4.08 8.78 44.51
CA SER A 28 5.08 7.80 44.05
C SER A 28 4.83 6.38 44.59
N PRO A 29 5.32 5.33 43.90
CA PRO A 29 5.83 4.12 44.57
C PRO A 29 7.26 3.75 44.09
N PRO A 30 7.99 2.81 44.76
CA PRO A 30 9.34 3.07 45.27
C PRO A 30 10.48 2.34 44.54
N ASN A 31 11.66 2.80 44.91
CA ASN A 31 13.01 2.29 44.71
C ASN A 31 13.29 0.88 45.25
N LYS A 32 14.19 0.17 44.53
CA LYS A 32 15.25 -0.79 44.95
C LYS A 32 14.99 -2.31 44.95
N SER A 33 15.73 -3.04 44.09
CA SER A 33 16.72 -4.11 44.42
C SER A 33 17.19 -4.74 43.10
N MET A 34 18.40 -4.48 42.60
CA MET A 34 19.71 -5.05 42.96
C MET A 34 19.87 -6.55 42.63
N ASN A 35 20.61 -6.77 41.54
CA ASN A 35 21.53 -7.86 41.21
C ASN A 35 21.02 -9.30 40.98
N GLY A 36 21.29 -9.77 39.76
CA GLY A 36 21.35 -11.17 39.37
C GLY A 36 22.00 -11.27 37.99
N MET A 37 23.33 -11.39 37.98
CA MET A 37 24.15 -11.52 36.78
C MET A 37 23.86 -12.84 36.09
N GLU A 38 23.04 -12.80 35.05
CA GLU A 38 23.14 -13.70 33.91
C GLU A 38 22.56 -12.97 32.71
N SER A 39 23.16 -13.14 31.53
CA SER A 39 22.64 -12.60 30.26
C SER A 39 23.05 -11.15 29.91
N CYS A 40 24.33 -10.90 29.62
CA CYS A 40 24.70 -9.79 28.72
C CYS A 40 24.94 -10.27 27.28
N CYS A 41 25.52 -11.46 27.12
CA CYS A 41 25.85 -12.03 25.81
C CYS A 41 24.70 -12.83 25.18
N THR A 42 23.71 -13.24 25.99
CA THR A 42 22.56 -14.01 25.53
C THR A 42 21.42 -13.12 25.06
N LEU A 43 21.29 -11.88 25.57
CA LEU A 43 20.25 -10.93 25.13
C LEU A 43 20.29 -10.60 23.64
N PRO A 44 21.46 -10.30 23.03
CA PRO A 44 21.54 -9.97 21.61
C PRO A 44 21.23 -11.18 20.72
N LEU A 45 21.73 -12.37 21.09
CA LEU A 45 21.46 -13.61 20.36
C LEU A 45 20.00 -14.04 20.50
N ALA A 46 19.43 -13.93 21.69
CA ALA A 46 18.00 -14.15 21.91
C ALA A 46 17.17 -13.16 21.07
N TYR A 47 17.53 -11.88 21.03
CA TYR A 47 16.84 -10.90 20.18
C TYR A 47 16.92 -11.25 18.69
N LEU A 48 18.07 -11.72 18.20
CA LEU A 48 18.26 -12.15 16.82
C LEU A 48 17.47 -13.40 16.44
N VAL A 49 17.23 -14.33 17.38
CA VAL A 49 16.38 -15.51 17.16
C VAL A 49 14.89 -15.15 17.30
N LEU A 50 14.55 -14.24 18.22
CA LEU A 50 13.17 -13.85 18.52
C LEU A 50 12.58 -12.88 17.50
N LEU A 51 13.36 -11.94 16.93
CA LEU A 51 12.90 -10.99 15.93
C LEU A 51 12.29 -11.65 14.68
N PRO A 52 13.00 -12.54 13.96
CA PRO A 52 12.44 -13.23 12.80
C PRO A 52 11.32 -14.19 13.19
N PHE A 53 11.41 -14.84 14.36
CA PHE A 53 10.35 -15.72 14.86
C PHE A 53 9.06 -14.95 15.14
N ARG A 54 9.15 -13.77 15.75
CA ARG A 54 8.01 -12.88 16.02
C ARG A 54 7.30 -12.42 14.73
N SER A 55 8.04 -12.24 13.63
CA SER A 55 7.45 -11.93 12.33
C SER A 55 6.80 -13.14 11.64
N ASN A 56 7.20 -14.36 11.99
CA ASN A 56 6.72 -15.60 11.37
C ASN A 56 5.58 -16.29 12.15
N ILE A 57 5.29 -15.88 13.38
CA ILE A 57 4.13 -16.35 14.14
C ILE A 57 2.87 -15.65 13.61
N ILE A 58 1.84 -16.43 13.29
CA ILE A 58 0.54 -15.92 12.83
C ILE A 58 -0.30 -15.55 14.04
N ASP A 59 -0.65 -14.27 14.16
CA ASP A 59 -1.66 -13.83 15.13
C ASP A 59 -3.06 -14.12 14.59
N VAL A 60 -3.65 -15.22 15.06
CA VAL A 60 -5.02 -15.63 14.70
C VAL A 60 -6.09 -14.65 15.19
N SER A 61 -5.78 -13.80 16.17
CA SER A 61 -6.71 -12.79 16.70
C SER A 61 -6.79 -11.54 15.83
N ALA A 62 -5.78 -11.29 14.99
CA ALA A 62 -5.80 -10.21 14.00
C ALA A 62 -6.84 -10.42 12.87
N ALA A 63 -7.51 -11.59 12.83
CA ALA A 63 -8.63 -11.85 11.93
C ALA A 63 -9.88 -11.02 12.28
N ASP A 64 -10.02 -10.59 13.54
CA ASP A 64 -11.02 -9.60 13.90
C ASP A 64 -10.55 -8.23 13.40
N GLN A 65 -11.37 -7.56 12.60
CA GLN A 65 -11.00 -6.28 12.00
C GLN A 65 -10.75 -5.25 13.09
N GLN A 66 -9.48 -5.00 13.42
CA GLN A 66 -9.09 -3.81 14.15
C GLN A 66 -9.32 -2.61 13.22
N GLN A 67 -10.57 -2.14 13.16
CA GLN A 67 -10.93 -1.01 12.33
C GLN A 67 -10.17 0.20 12.85
N MET A 68 -9.35 0.81 11.99
CA MET A 68 -8.75 2.09 12.34
C MET A 68 -9.85 3.10 12.62
N GLU A 69 -9.60 4.00 13.55
CA GLU A 69 -10.57 5.04 13.84
C GLU A 69 -10.82 5.87 12.58
N GLN A 70 -12.09 6.23 12.32
CA GLN A 70 -12.46 6.91 11.08
C GLN A 70 -11.66 8.20 10.88
N HIS A 71 -11.38 8.93 11.96
CA HIS A 71 -10.59 10.16 11.90
C HIS A 71 -9.16 9.90 11.42
N GLU A 72 -8.53 8.82 11.90
CA GLU A 72 -7.19 8.39 11.47
C GLU A 72 -7.17 8.00 9.99
N TYR A 73 -8.18 7.27 9.52
CA TYR A 73 -8.32 6.94 8.11
C TYR A 73 -8.41 8.20 7.25
N MET A 74 -9.29 9.13 7.64
CA MET A 74 -9.52 10.36 6.88
C MET A 74 -8.29 11.27 6.86
N ASP A 75 -7.55 11.35 7.97
CA ASP A 75 -6.28 12.09 8.03
C ASP A 75 -5.22 11.47 7.11
N ARG A 76 -5.04 10.15 7.15
CA ARG A 76 -4.09 9.46 6.26
C ARG A 76 -4.47 9.63 4.78
N ALA A 77 -5.76 9.53 4.44
CA ALA A 77 -6.23 9.75 3.08
C ALA A 77 -5.92 11.17 2.57
N ARG A 78 -6.13 12.19 3.42
CA ARG A 78 -5.73 13.57 3.09
C ARG A 78 -4.22 13.69 2.88
N GLN A 79 -3.41 13.14 3.79
CA GLN A 79 -1.96 13.16 3.68
C GLN A 79 -1.46 12.52 2.38
N TYR A 80 -2.01 11.35 2.03
CA TYR A 80 -1.67 10.69 0.78
C TYR A 80 -2.12 11.48 -0.44
N SER A 81 -3.30 12.08 -0.41
CA SER A 81 -3.78 12.95 -1.49
C SER A 81 -2.82 14.13 -1.72
N THR A 82 -2.39 14.81 -0.66
CA THR A 82 -1.43 15.92 -0.76
C THR A 82 -0.08 15.46 -1.30
N ARG A 83 0.48 14.36 -0.76
CA ARG A 83 1.75 13.80 -1.25
C ARG A 83 1.64 13.37 -2.71
N LEU A 84 0.54 12.73 -3.08
CA LEU A 84 0.27 12.30 -4.44
C LEU A 84 0.15 13.49 -5.39
N ALA A 85 -0.49 14.59 -4.99
CA ALA A 85 -0.56 15.81 -5.80
C ALA A 85 0.85 16.35 -6.13
N VAL A 86 1.73 16.42 -5.12
CA VAL A 86 3.13 16.84 -5.32
C VAL A 86 3.87 15.88 -6.26
N LEU A 87 3.78 14.57 -6.01
CA LEU A 87 4.42 13.55 -6.85
C LEU A 87 3.85 13.50 -8.27
N SER A 88 2.56 13.76 -8.45
CA SER A 88 1.91 13.74 -9.76
C SER A 88 2.44 14.85 -10.67
N SER A 89 2.90 15.97 -10.11
CA SER A 89 3.47 17.07 -10.88
C SER A 89 4.81 16.69 -11.52
N SER A 90 5.64 15.93 -10.80
CA SER A 90 6.95 15.47 -11.27
C SER A 90 6.90 14.18 -12.11
N LEU A 91 5.79 13.44 -12.06
CA LEU A 91 5.62 12.20 -12.83
C LEU A 91 5.29 12.51 -14.30
N THR A 92 6.17 12.13 -15.22
CA THR A 92 6.04 12.46 -16.65
C THR A 92 5.48 11.33 -17.53
N HIS A 93 5.67 10.07 -17.14
CA HIS A 93 5.45 8.91 -18.03
C HIS A 93 4.13 8.15 -17.87
N TRP A 94 3.44 8.28 -16.72
CA TRP A 94 2.16 7.59 -16.47
C TRP A 94 0.93 8.49 -16.60
N LYS A 95 1.10 9.74 -17.05
CA LYS A 95 -0.01 10.71 -17.14
C LYS A 95 -1.00 10.40 -18.26
N LYS A 96 -0.54 9.74 -19.31
CA LYS A 96 -1.34 9.38 -20.48
C LYS A 96 -1.05 7.94 -20.84
N LEU A 97 -2.10 7.21 -21.23
CA LEU A 97 -1.94 5.90 -21.83
C LEU A 97 -1.07 6.04 -23.09
N PRO A 98 -0.07 5.16 -23.29
CA PRO A 98 0.68 5.14 -24.53
C PRO A 98 -0.28 4.92 -25.70
N LEU A 99 0.00 5.57 -26.83
CA LEU A 99 -0.77 5.34 -28.05
C LEU A 99 -0.53 3.90 -28.54
N LEU A 100 -1.52 3.33 -29.22
CA LEU A 100 -1.35 2.04 -29.88
C LEU A 100 -0.18 2.14 -30.89
N PRO A 101 0.68 1.12 -30.97
CA PRO A 101 1.76 1.11 -31.94
C PRO A 101 1.20 1.05 -33.36
N SER A 102 1.79 1.82 -34.28
CA SER A 102 1.47 1.70 -35.70
C SER A 102 2.09 0.42 -36.25
N LEU A 103 1.25 -0.49 -36.75
CA LEU A 103 1.69 -1.77 -37.31
C LEU A 103 1.97 -1.70 -38.82
N THR A 104 1.29 -0.80 -39.53
CA THR A 104 1.43 -0.62 -40.98
C THR A 104 1.01 0.78 -41.41
N ASN A 105 1.69 1.30 -42.44
CA ASN A 105 1.30 2.55 -43.09
C ASN A 105 0.28 2.34 -44.23
N GLN A 106 -0.01 1.08 -44.60
CA GLN A 106 -0.94 0.73 -45.68
C GLN A 106 -1.94 -0.33 -45.20
N PRO A 107 -2.94 0.05 -44.37
CA PRO A 107 -3.87 -0.90 -43.77
C PRO A 107 -4.67 -1.66 -44.82
N HIS A 108 -5.09 -1.01 -45.91
CA HIS A 108 -5.87 -1.66 -46.97
C HIS A 108 -5.07 -2.76 -47.68
N GLN A 109 -3.76 -2.57 -47.88
CA GLN A 109 -2.91 -3.58 -48.52
C GLN A 109 -2.69 -4.78 -47.60
N VAL A 110 -2.41 -4.55 -46.32
CA VAL A 110 -2.22 -5.64 -45.34
C VAL A 110 -3.51 -6.43 -45.14
N LEU A 111 -4.66 -5.76 -45.14
CA LEU A 111 -5.95 -6.44 -45.00
C LEU A 111 -6.39 -7.19 -46.26
N ALA A 112 -5.90 -6.78 -47.43
CA ALA A 112 -6.17 -7.44 -48.70
C ALA A 112 -5.09 -8.47 -49.10
N SER A 113 -4.10 -8.71 -48.23
CA SER A 113 -3.09 -9.75 -48.48
C SER A 113 -3.71 -11.14 -48.40
N ASP A 114 -2.99 -12.13 -48.92
CA ASP A 114 -3.44 -13.51 -48.85
C ASP A 114 -3.69 -13.93 -47.39
N PRO A 115 -4.83 -14.57 -47.10
CA PRO A 115 -5.14 -15.02 -45.76
C PRO A 115 -4.22 -16.16 -45.34
N VAL A 116 -4.17 -16.42 -44.04
CA VAL A 116 -3.46 -17.58 -43.49
C VAL A 116 -4.03 -18.88 -44.11
N PRO A 117 -3.19 -19.76 -44.67
CA PRO A 117 -3.64 -21.02 -45.25
C PRO A 117 -4.40 -21.90 -44.27
N PHE A 118 -5.46 -22.58 -44.73
CA PHE A 118 -6.28 -23.44 -43.87
C PHE A 118 -5.50 -24.60 -43.23
N ALA A 119 -4.46 -25.11 -43.91
CA ALA A 119 -3.60 -26.18 -43.40
C ALA A 119 -2.94 -25.79 -42.07
N ASP A 120 -2.50 -24.55 -41.92
CA ASP A 120 -1.85 -24.05 -40.71
C ASP A 120 -2.83 -24.04 -39.53
N LEU A 121 -4.08 -23.66 -39.79
CA LEU A 121 -5.16 -23.68 -38.78
C LEU A 121 -5.50 -25.11 -38.34
N GLN A 122 -5.52 -26.06 -39.29
CA GLN A 122 -5.74 -27.48 -38.99
C GLN A 122 -4.58 -28.06 -38.18
N GLN A 123 -3.34 -27.74 -38.53
CA GLN A 123 -2.16 -28.20 -37.81
C GLN A 123 -2.14 -27.69 -36.37
N GLN A 124 -2.46 -26.41 -36.12
CA GLN A 124 -2.55 -25.85 -34.76
C GLN A 124 -3.61 -26.56 -33.92
N ARG A 125 -4.78 -26.83 -34.50
CA ARG A 125 -5.86 -27.57 -33.82
C ARG A 125 -5.50 -29.03 -33.54
N ALA A 126 -4.76 -29.65 -34.46
CA ALA A 126 -4.38 -31.05 -34.39
C ALA A 126 -3.17 -31.30 -33.48
N THR A 127 -2.54 -30.26 -32.89
CA THR A 127 -1.51 -30.49 -31.88
C THR A 127 -2.13 -31.17 -30.65
N PRO A 128 -1.81 -32.44 -30.39
CA PRO A 128 -2.32 -33.10 -29.20
C PRO A 128 -1.64 -32.47 -27.99
N THR A 129 -2.42 -31.89 -27.08
CA THR A 129 -1.96 -31.70 -25.70
C THR A 129 -1.47 -33.06 -25.20
N PRO A 130 -0.24 -33.19 -24.68
CA PRO A 130 0.23 -34.48 -24.18
C PRO A 130 -0.68 -34.89 -23.02
N CYS A 131 -1.54 -35.89 -23.27
CA CYS A 131 -2.38 -36.49 -22.24
C CYS A 131 -1.46 -37.12 -21.19
N GLN A 132 -1.62 -36.73 -19.93
CA GLN A 132 -1.04 -37.43 -18.80
C GLN A 132 -1.53 -38.88 -18.81
N THR A 133 -0.57 -39.80 -18.77
CA THR A 133 -0.81 -41.23 -18.65
C THR A 133 -1.10 -41.50 -17.17
N ASP A 134 -2.38 -41.60 -16.81
CA ASP A 134 -2.81 -42.18 -15.54
C ASP A 134 -2.57 -43.70 -15.62
N ASP A 135 -1.37 -44.12 -15.24
CA ASP A 135 -1.05 -45.52 -14.94
C ASP A 135 -1.17 -45.68 -13.42
N VAL A 136 -2.31 -46.19 -12.97
CA VAL A 136 -2.55 -46.58 -11.58
C VAL A 136 -2.50 -48.11 -11.51
N PRO A 137 -1.56 -48.72 -10.78
CA PRO A 137 -1.67 -50.13 -10.40
C PRO A 137 -2.70 -50.33 -9.27
#